data_AF-A0A6I3BS82-F1
#
_entry.id   AF-A0A6I3BS82-F1
#
_cell.length_a   1.000
_cell.length_b   1.000
_cell.length_c   1.000
_cell.angle_alpha   90.00
_cell.angle_beta   90.00
_cell.angle_gamma   90.00
#
_symmetry.space_group_name_H-M   'P 1'
#
loop_
_entity.id
_entity.type
_entity.pdbx_description
1 polymer ?
#
loop_
_entity_poly.entity_id
_entity_poly.type
_entity_poly.pdbx_seq_one_letter_code
_entity_poly.pdbx_strand_id
1 'polypeptide(L)'
;MSYFLIPLIILIVLVVLMGIIAFLSRFRKGRYLRPIIVGLAKIGWIRRMFEKASQAQIERSQPELASALRKLKRLGPNPDPRKVHQALMSLTVAERRAYMEAQEAQVGSQTEPMNRQLRRGQSKIQSTTKPGSAGRKSRRRK
;
A
#
# COMPACT_ATOMS: atom_id res chain seq x y z
N MET A 1 -24.82 -43.48 0.80
CA MET A 1 -25.59 -42.27 1.17
C MET A 1 -24.76 -41.21 1.93
N SER A 2 -23.43 -41.14 1.80
CA SER A 2 -22.62 -40.20 2.62
C SER A 2 -22.13 -38.96 1.85
N TYR A 3 -22.13 -39.03 0.52
CA TYR A 3 -21.59 -37.97 -0.35
C TYR A 3 -22.43 -36.69 -0.38
N PHE A 4 -23.72 -36.74 -0.03
CA PHE A 4 -24.60 -35.57 0.01
C PHE A 4 -24.43 -34.72 1.28
N LEU A 5 -23.92 -35.28 2.38
CA LEU A 5 -23.64 -34.51 3.59
C LEU A 5 -22.34 -33.72 3.50
N ILE A 6 -21.37 -34.17 2.69
CA ILE A 6 -20.09 -33.49 2.47
C ILE A 6 -20.28 -32.02 2.03
N PRO A 7 -21.04 -31.69 0.97
CA PRO A 7 -21.24 -30.30 0.57
C PRO A 7 -21.98 -29.48 1.63
N LEU A 8 -22.91 -30.09 2.38
CA LEU A 8 -23.63 -29.41 3.45
C LEU A 8 -22.72 -29.05 4.62
N ILE A 9 -21.83 -29.97 5.03
CA ILE A 9 -20.84 -29.72 6.09
C ILE A 9 -19.86 -28.64 5.64
N ILE A 10 -19.38 -28.68 4.39
CA ILE A 10 -18.51 -27.64 3.83
C ILE A 10 -19.21 -26.28 3.86
N LEU A 11 -20.49 -26.22 3.48
CA LEU A 11 -21.28 -24.99 3.51
C LEU A 11 -21.41 -24.44 4.94
N ILE A 12 -21.72 -25.30 5.92
CA ILE A 12 -21.82 -24.91 7.33
C ILE A 12 -20.49 -24.36 7.84
N VAL A 13 -19.38 -25.05 7.55
CA VAL A 13 -18.04 -24.59 7.93
C VAL A 13 -17.72 -23.23 7.29
N LEU A 14 -18.06 -23.04 6.02
CA LEU A 14 -17.84 -21.76 5.31
C LEU A 14 -18.65 -20.62 5.93
N VAL A 15 -19.92 -20.87 6.26
CA VAL A 15 -20.81 -19.89 6.90
C VAL A 15 -20.29 -19.55 8.30
N VAL A 16 -19.89 -20.54 9.09
CA VAL A 16 -19.30 -20.33 10.43
C VAL A 16 -18.00 -19.53 10.31
N LEU A 17 -17.13 -19.87 9.36
CA LEU A 17 -15.88 -19.14 9.10
C LEU A 17 -16.16 -17.67 8.71
N MET A 18 -17.10 -17.44 7.81
CA MET A 18 -17.54 -16.09 7.44
C MET A 18 -18.09 -15.32 8.65
N GLY A 19 -18.90 -15.98 9.50
CA GLY A 19 -19.43 -15.42 10.73
C GLY A 19 -18.32 -15.02 11.71
N ILE A 20 -17.30 -15.86 11.88
CA ILE A 20 -16.13 -15.56 12.73
C ILE A 20 -15.36 -14.36 12.16
N ILE A 21 -15.10 -14.31 10.85
CA ILE A 21 -14.39 -13.19 10.22
C ILE A 21 -15.18 -11.89 10.36
N ALA A 22 -16.49 -11.91 10.12
CA ALA A 22 -17.37 -10.76 10.27
C ALA A 22 -17.46 -10.30 11.74
N PHE A 23 -17.47 -11.24 12.67
CA PHE A 23 -17.45 -10.94 14.09
C PHE A 23 -16.13 -10.30 14.50
N LEU A 24 -14.99 -10.88 14.13
CA LEU A 24 -13.65 -10.33 14.40
C LEU A 24 -13.41 -8.98 13.70
N SER A 25 -14.04 -8.73 12.55
CA SER A 25 -13.89 -7.45 11.83
C SER A 25 -14.58 -6.31 12.61
N ARG A 26 -15.74 -6.61 13.19
CA ARG A 26 -16.49 -5.67 14.03
C ARG A 26 -15.89 -5.54 15.44
N PHE A 27 -15.32 -6.62 15.97
CA PHE A 27 -14.71 -6.63 17.30
C PHE A 27 -13.37 -5.87 17.31
N ARG A 28 -13.26 -4.83 18.15
CA ARG A 28 -12.05 -3.96 18.30
C ARG A 28 -11.47 -3.43 16.98
N LYS A 29 -12.33 -2.92 16.08
CA LYS A 29 -11.93 -2.30 14.79
C LYS A 29 -11.05 -3.21 13.91
N GLY A 30 -11.27 -4.53 13.94
CA GLY A 30 -10.53 -5.47 13.08
C GLY A 30 -9.06 -5.65 13.45
N ARG A 31 -8.66 -5.37 14.71
CA ARG A 31 -7.28 -5.60 15.19
C ARG A 31 -6.80 -7.04 14.94
N TYR A 32 -7.70 -8.02 15.05
CA TYR A 32 -7.40 -9.43 14.86
C TYR A 32 -7.45 -9.89 13.39
N LEU A 33 -8.07 -9.10 12.49
CA LEU A 33 -8.03 -9.37 11.06
C LEU A 33 -6.66 -9.06 10.46
N ARG A 34 -5.99 -8.02 10.97
CA ARG A 34 -4.66 -7.60 10.49
C ARG A 34 -3.65 -8.75 10.39
N PRO A 35 -3.37 -9.56 11.44
CA PRO A 35 -2.39 -10.63 11.35
C PRO A 35 -2.80 -11.75 10.37
N ILE A 36 -4.10 -12.05 10.27
CA ILE A 36 -4.60 -13.07 9.35
C ILE A 36 -4.39 -12.63 7.90
N ILE A 37 -4.76 -11.38 7.57
CA ILE A 37 -4.59 -10.82 6.23
C ILE A 37 -3.10 -10.72 5.87
N VAL A 38 -2.26 -10.30 6.81
CA VAL A 38 -0.80 -10.23 6.60
C VAL A 38 -0.21 -11.63 6.38
N GLY A 39 -0.67 -12.64 7.12
CA GLY A 39 -0.28 -14.03 6.91
C GLY A 39 -0.72 -14.57 5.55
N LEU A 40 -1.95 -14.24 5.14
CA LEU A 40 -2.51 -14.66 3.86
C LEU A 40 -1.80 -13.96 2.67
N ALA A 41 -1.41 -12.69 2.84
CA ALA A 41 -0.65 -11.92 1.85
C ALA A 41 0.79 -12.44 1.65
N LYS A 42 1.31 -13.27 2.56
CA LYS A 42 2.60 -13.96 2.39
C LYS A 42 2.53 -15.03 1.30
N ILE A 43 1.34 -15.52 0.98
CA ILE A 43 1.13 -16.53 -0.06
C ILE A 43 1.17 -15.82 -1.42
N GLY A 44 2.22 -16.11 -2.20
CA GLY A 44 2.49 -15.40 -3.46
C GLY A 44 1.35 -15.45 -4.48
N TRP A 45 0.57 -16.54 -4.54
CA TRP A 45 -0.58 -16.64 -5.44
C TRP A 45 -1.73 -15.70 -5.05
N ILE A 46 -2.03 -15.59 -3.75
CA ILE A 46 -3.08 -14.70 -3.23
C ILE A 46 -2.72 -13.25 -3.50
N ARG A 47 -1.45 -12.89 -3.29
CA ARG A 47 -0.93 -11.56 -3.63
C ARG A 47 -1.12 -11.24 -5.11
N ARG A 48 -0.81 -12.17 -6.02
CA ARG A 48 -1.02 -11.99 -7.47
C ARG A 48 -2.50 -11.80 -7.82
N MET A 49 -3.40 -12.54 -7.18
CA MET A 49 -4.83 -12.40 -7.39
C MET A 49 -5.36 -11.04 -6.90
N PHE A 50 -4.91 -10.59 -5.73
CA PHE A 50 -5.27 -9.28 -5.20
C PHE A 50 -4.75 -8.14 -6.08
N GLU A 51 -3.50 -8.23 -6.54
CA GLU A 51 -2.92 -7.25 -7.47
C GLU A 51 -3.74 -7.16 -8.78
N LYS A 52 -4.15 -8.30 -9.35
CA LYS A 52 -4.99 -8.33 -10.55
C LYS A 52 -6.37 -7.72 -10.32
N ALA A 53 -7.01 -8.06 -9.21
CA ALA A 53 -8.33 -7.53 -8.86
C ALA A 53 -8.29 -6.00 -8.65
N SER A 54 -7.25 -5.51 -7.97
CA SER A 54 -7.05 -4.08 -7.74
C SER A 54 -6.78 -3.34 -9.05
N GLN A 55 -5.94 -3.88 -9.93
CA GLN A 55 -5.68 -3.30 -11.26
C GLN A 55 -6.96 -3.21 -12.10
N ALA A 56 -7.76 -4.27 -12.13
CA ALA A 56 -9.00 -4.30 -12.89
C ALA A 56 -10.05 -3.28 -12.40
N GLN A 57 -10.10 -3.01 -11.10
CA GLN A 57 -10.96 -1.96 -10.54
C GLN A 57 -10.46 -0.57 -10.93
N ILE A 58 -9.17 -0.29 -10.74
CA ILE A 58 -8.58 1.02 -11.01
C ILE A 58 -8.70 1.38 -12.50
N GLU A 59 -8.45 0.42 -13.39
CA GLU A 59 -8.57 0.63 -14.83
C GLU A 59 -9.99 1.02 -15.27
N ARG A 60 -11.02 0.49 -14.60
CA ARG A 60 -12.42 0.83 -14.89
C ARG A 60 -12.83 2.19 -14.33
N SER A 61 -12.38 2.51 -13.12
CA SER A 61 -12.79 3.74 -12.45
C SER A 61 -12.00 4.98 -12.90
N GLN A 62 -10.69 4.81 -13.16
CA GLN A 62 -9.76 5.91 -13.38
C GLN A 62 -8.63 5.51 -14.35
N PRO A 63 -8.83 5.62 -15.67
CA PRO A 63 -7.84 5.20 -16.66
C PRO A 63 -6.51 5.98 -16.54
N GLU A 64 -6.57 7.27 -16.21
CA GLU A 64 -5.38 8.13 -15.99
C GLU A 64 -4.53 7.64 -14.80
N LEU A 65 -5.17 7.25 -13.70
CA LEU A 65 -4.48 6.71 -12.53
C LEU A 65 -3.83 5.35 -12.86
N ALA A 66 -4.52 4.51 -13.64
CA ALA A 66 -3.96 3.23 -14.07
C ALA A 66 -2.69 3.40 -14.92
N SER A 67 -2.69 4.34 -15.86
CA SER A 67 -1.50 4.66 -16.68
C SER A 67 -0.34 5.15 -15.80
N ALA A 68 -0.62 6.05 -14.86
CA ALA A 68 0.36 6.56 -13.91
C ALA A 68 1.00 5.44 -13.06
N LEU A 69 0.17 4.57 -12.49
CA LEU A 69 0.62 3.44 -11.69
C LEU A 69 1.41 2.42 -12.52
N ARG A 70 1.05 2.17 -13.78
CA ARG A 70 1.83 1.32 -14.70
C ARG A 70 3.20 1.91 -14.96
N LYS A 71 3.31 3.22 -15.22
CA LYS A 71 4.60 3.91 -15.43
C LYS A 71 5.49 3.81 -14.19
N LEU A 72 4.92 3.95 -12.99
CA LEU A 72 5.67 3.81 -11.72
C LEU A 72 6.05 2.35 -11.41
N LYS A 73 5.16 1.36 -11.67
CA LYS A 73 5.41 -0.07 -11.41
C LYS A 73 6.59 -0.62 -12.22
N ARG A 74 6.90 -0.02 -13.38
CA ARG A 74 8.07 -0.39 -14.22
C ARG A 74 9.41 -0.20 -13.50
N LEU A 75 9.49 0.67 -12.51
CA LEU A 75 10.71 0.92 -11.75
C LEU A 75 11.08 -0.23 -10.79
N GLY A 76 10.16 -1.17 -10.56
CA GLY A 76 10.37 -2.31 -9.66
C GLY A 76 10.09 -2.00 -8.17
N PRO A 77 10.28 -2.98 -7.28
CA PRO A 77 9.90 -2.89 -5.87
C PRO A 77 10.81 -2.02 -5.00
N ASN A 78 12.06 -1.75 -5.40
CA ASN A 78 12.97 -0.87 -4.67
C ASN A 78 13.68 0.11 -5.63
N PRO A 79 12.96 1.09 -6.19
CA PRO A 79 13.50 2.01 -7.16
C PRO A 79 14.32 3.13 -6.49
N ASP A 80 15.41 3.54 -7.13
CA ASP A 80 16.20 4.69 -6.65
C ASP A 80 15.32 5.95 -6.54
N PRO A 81 15.46 6.76 -5.48
CA PRO A 81 14.61 7.92 -5.27
C PRO A 81 14.67 8.91 -6.44
N ARG A 82 15.85 9.05 -7.06
CA ARG A 82 16.04 9.89 -8.25
C ARG A 82 15.20 9.40 -9.44
N LYS A 83 15.13 8.09 -9.66
CA LYS A 83 14.33 7.48 -10.74
C LYS A 83 12.84 7.63 -10.48
N VAL A 84 12.41 7.56 -9.23
CA VAL A 84 11.02 7.84 -8.83
C VAL A 84 10.67 9.29 -9.13
N HIS A 85 11.51 10.25 -8.74
CA HIS A 85 11.27 11.66 -9.04
C HIS A 85 11.23 11.91 -10.55
N GLN A 86 12.15 11.33 -11.33
CA GLN A 86 12.12 11.43 -12.79
C GLN A 86 10.85 10.83 -13.40
N ALA A 87 10.40 9.67 -12.92
CA ALA A 87 9.16 9.06 -13.38
C ALA A 87 7.94 9.93 -13.05
N LEU A 88 7.90 10.57 -11.87
CA LEU A 88 6.85 11.52 -11.52
C LEU A 88 6.86 12.77 -12.43
N MET A 89 8.05 13.17 -12.90
CA MET A 89 8.20 14.26 -13.86
C MET A 89 7.75 13.87 -15.27
N SER A 90 7.84 12.59 -15.63
CA SER A 90 7.38 12.06 -16.93
C SER A 90 5.86 11.84 -17.05
N LEU A 91 5.12 11.94 -15.94
CA LEU A 91 3.65 11.83 -15.94
C LEU A 91 3.02 13.05 -16.61
N THR A 92 1.93 12.84 -17.35
CA THR A 92 1.12 13.94 -17.87
C THR A 92 0.44 14.71 -16.72
N VAL A 93 -0.08 15.91 -17.00
CA VAL A 93 -0.76 16.72 -15.97
C VAL A 93 -1.98 15.99 -15.40
N ALA A 94 -2.76 15.30 -16.24
CA ALA A 94 -3.91 14.51 -15.83
C ALA A 94 -3.49 13.30 -14.97
N GLU A 95 -2.49 12.54 -15.41
CA GLU A 95 -1.94 11.39 -14.67
C GLU A 95 -1.35 11.80 -13.32
N ARG A 96 -0.62 12.92 -13.27
CA ARG A 96 -0.04 13.46 -12.04
C ARG A 96 -1.13 13.87 -11.07
N ARG A 97 -2.17 14.57 -11.52
CA ARG A 97 -3.29 14.99 -10.68
C ARG A 97 -4.01 13.79 -10.08
N ALA A 98 -4.33 12.78 -10.91
CA ALA A 98 -4.98 11.56 -10.44
C ALA A 98 -4.12 10.80 -9.43
N TYR A 99 -2.80 10.73 -9.66
CA TYR A 99 -1.86 10.11 -8.71
C TYR A 99 -1.81 10.85 -7.37
N MET A 100 -1.74 12.19 -7.38
CA MET A 100 -1.73 12.99 -6.16
C MET A 100 -3.03 12.85 -5.38
N GLU A 101 -4.18 12.90 -6.06
CA GLU A 101 -5.50 12.71 -5.44
C GLU A 101 -5.64 11.31 -4.83
N ALA A 102 -5.20 10.26 -5.54
CA ALA A 102 -5.20 8.90 -5.01
C ALA A 102 -4.25 8.74 -3.81
N GLN A 103 -3.10 9.42 -3.83
CA GLN A 103 -2.15 9.44 -2.72
C GLN A 103 -2.75 10.17 -1.51
N GLU A 104 -3.42 11.29 -1.70
CA GLU A 104 -4.13 12.05 -0.67
C GLU A 104 -5.28 11.23 -0.06
N ALA A 105 -6.09 10.57 -0.90
CA ALA A 105 -7.16 9.69 -0.44
C ALA A 105 -6.61 8.49 0.36
N GLN A 106 -5.46 7.93 -0.03
CA GLN A 106 -4.77 6.91 0.76
C GLN A 106 -4.26 7.45 2.09
N VAL A 107 -3.68 8.65 2.14
CA VAL A 107 -3.18 9.24 3.39
C VAL A 107 -4.33 9.61 4.33
N GLY A 108 -5.45 10.09 3.79
CA GLY A 108 -6.66 10.43 4.56
C GLY A 108 -7.42 9.20 5.10
N SER A 109 -7.40 8.09 4.37
CA SER A 109 -8.05 6.82 4.79
C SER A 109 -7.19 5.93 5.69
N GLN A 110 -5.89 6.20 5.79
CA GLN A 110 -4.97 5.44 6.65
C GLN A 110 -5.04 5.92 8.10
N THR A 111 -5.31 4.98 9.03
CA THR A 111 -5.26 5.21 10.47
C THR A 111 -3.96 5.94 10.88
N GLU A 112 -4.04 6.99 11.71
CA GLU A 112 -2.95 7.82 12.23
C GLU A 112 -1.58 7.14 12.50
N PRO A 113 -1.48 5.90 13.05
CA PRO A 113 -0.20 5.22 13.23
C PRO A 113 0.58 4.99 11.92
N MET A 114 -0.09 4.74 10.79
CA MET A 114 0.57 4.51 9.50
C MET A 114 1.07 5.82 8.89
N ASN A 115 0.30 6.90 9.05
CA ASN A 115 0.73 8.26 8.67
C ASN A 115 2.00 8.69 9.41
N ARG A 116 2.13 8.34 10.70
CA ARG A 116 3.36 8.61 11.48
C ARG A 116 4.57 7.86 10.95
N GLN A 117 4.40 6.61 10.52
CA GLN A 117 5.49 5.81 9.93
C GLN A 117 5.86 6.30 8.52
N LEU A 118 4.88 6.61 7.67
CA LEU A 118 5.08 7.23 6.36
C LEU A 118 5.84 8.55 6.47
N ARG A 119 5.46 9.40 7.43
CA ARG A 119 6.13 10.69 7.70
C ARG A 119 7.58 10.50 8.18
N ARG A 120 7.87 9.43 8.93
CA ARG A 120 9.25 9.04 9.32
C ARG A 120 10.08 8.53 8.14
N GLY A 121 9.47 7.80 7.21
CA GLY A 121 10.14 7.37 5.98
C GLY A 121 10.48 8.56 5.08
N GLN A 122 9.52 9.46 4.87
CA GLN A 122 9.70 10.67 4.06
C GLN A 122 10.76 11.62 4.64
N SER A 123 10.78 11.81 5.97
CA SER A 123 11.79 12.66 6.62
C SER A 123 13.20 12.11 6.50
N LYS A 124 13.39 10.78 6.53
CA LYS A 124 14.71 10.16 6.25
C LYS A 124 15.18 10.44 4.82
N ILE A 125 14.30 10.33 3.82
CA ILE A 125 14.60 10.65 2.42
C ILE A 125 14.93 12.14 2.22
N GLN A 126 14.25 13.03 2.96
CA GLN A 126 14.51 14.46 2.89
C GLN A 126 15.85 14.84 3.56
N SER A 127 16.24 14.13 4.63
CA SER A 127 17.49 14.40 5.36
C SER A 127 18.76 14.09 4.55
N THR A 128 18.71 13.17 3.59
CA THR A 128 19.86 12.84 2.73
C THR A 128 20.09 13.85 1.60
N THR A 129 19.16 14.79 1.38
CA THR A 129 19.18 15.73 0.24
C THR A 129 19.56 17.16 0.62
N LYS A 130 19.96 17.42 1.87
CA LYS A 130 20.56 18.72 2.28
C LYS A 130 22.09 18.63 2.25
N PRO A 131 22.78 19.01 1.16
CA PRO A 131 24.19 19.30 1.22
C PRO A 131 24.39 20.67 1.88
N GLY A 132 25.29 20.73 2.86
CA GLY A 132 25.89 21.99 3.31
C GLY A 132 25.23 22.65 4.52
N SER A 133 25.59 22.20 5.73
CA SER A 133 25.68 23.05 6.92
C SER A 133 26.35 22.29 8.08
N ALA A 134 27.52 21.69 7.82
CA ALA A 134 28.34 21.13 8.89
C ALA A 134 29.51 22.08 9.14
N GLY A 135 29.24 23.08 9.99
CA GLY A 135 30.19 23.70 10.90
C GLY A 135 31.58 24.03 10.34
N ARG A 136 31.70 25.23 9.78
CA ARG A 136 32.98 25.95 9.65
C ARG A 136 33.54 26.16 11.07
N LYS A 137 34.34 25.21 11.56
CA LYS A 137 35.01 25.26 12.87
C LYS A 137 36.02 26.41 12.84
N SER A 138 35.61 27.56 13.37
CA SER A 138 36.47 28.72 13.56
C SER A 138 37.65 28.33 14.46
N ARG A 139 38.83 28.34 13.85
CA ARG A 139 40.13 28.10 14.45
C ARG A 139 40.48 29.29 15.34
N ARG A 140 40.14 29.23 16.63
CA ARG A 140 40.57 30.25 17.60
C ARG A 140 41.99 29.91 18.09
N ARG A 141 42.97 30.59 17.50
CA ARG A 141 44.32 30.75 18.05
C ARG A 141 44.27 31.87 19.11
N LYS A 142 44.67 31.57 20.33
CA LYS A 142 45.59 32.38 21.16
C LYS A 142 45.86 31.63 22.45
#